data_AF-A0A7J3G3K5-F1
#
_entry.id   AF-A0A7J3G3K5-F1
#
_cell.length_a   1.000
_cell.length_b   1.000
_cell.length_c   1.000
_cell.angle_alpha   90.00
_cell.angle_beta   90.00
_cell.angle_gamma   90.00
#
_symmetry.space_group_name_H-M   'P 1'
#
loop_
_entity.id
_entity.type
_entity.pdbx_description
1 polymer ?
#
loop_
_entity_poly.entity_id
_entity_poly.type
_entity_poly.pdbx_seq_one_letter_code
_entity_poly.pdbx_strand_id
1 'polypeptide(L)'
;EIEKAAEEYPVALYFFDILYVDGEDLTTQPLPVRRKKLEEIVVEGERMKLSTGRFVETPMEGEKFFAEAVEAGCEGVMIKSVDEESVYRAGARGWQWIKLKRDYRSEMIDTVDLVVVGAFHGRGRRKGRFGALLMAVYNPEKDVFQTVCKVGSGFKDVDLETLTERVNRLRLDAKHPRVEALMEPDVWVQPSLVLEIIGAEVTLSPVHTCAWDVVKQGYGLGIRFPRFTGRVRDDKKPEDATTDSEIVEMYRSQLKKVEAE
;
A
#
# COMPACT_ATOMS: atom_id res chain seq x y z
N GLU A 1 -25.23 -9.40 -16.52
CA GLU A 1 -24.22 -9.32 -15.45
C GLU A 1 -23.42 -8.02 -15.48
N ILE A 2 -22.83 -7.63 -16.63
CA ILE A 2 -22.09 -6.36 -16.76
C ILE A 2 -22.95 -5.12 -16.50
N GLU A 3 -24.15 -5.03 -17.08
CA GLU A 3 -25.05 -3.89 -16.86
C GLU A 3 -25.45 -3.74 -15.40
N LYS A 4 -25.80 -4.86 -14.75
CA LYS A 4 -26.11 -4.90 -13.33
C LYS A 4 -24.92 -4.45 -12.46
N ALA A 5 -23.71 -4.90 -12.78
CA ALA A 5 -22.50 -4.45 -12.09
C ALA A 5 -22.21 -2.96 -12.33
N ALA A 6 -22.51 -2.41 -13.52
CA ALA A 6 -22.34 -0.99 -13.81
C ALA A 6 -23.36 -0.11 -13.07
N GLU A 7 -24.56 -0.62 -12.79
CA GLU A 7 -25.55 0.02 -11.93
C GLU A 7 -25.17 -0.06 -10.44
N GLU A 8 -24.69 -1.21 -9.98
CA GLU A 8 -24.27 -1.41 -8.57
C GLU A 8 -22.96 -0.67 -8.24
N TYR A 9 -22.05 -0.52 -9.22
CA TYR A 9 -20.73 0.08 -9.06
C TYR A 9 -20.46 1.13 -10.16
N PRO A 10 -21.09 2.31 -10.08
CA PRO A 10 -20.90 3.34 -11.09
C PRO A 10 -19.44 3.82 -11.10
N VAL A 11 -18.91 4.04 -12.31
CA VAL A 11 -17.54 4.53 -12.53
C VAL A 11 -17.58 5.95 -13.07
N ALA A 12 -16.60 6.76 -12.67
CA ALA A 12 -16.30 8.04 -13.28
C ALA A 12 -14.92 8.01 -13.94
N LEU A 13 -14.80 8.64 -15.10
CA LEU A 13 -13.56 8.78 -15.86
C LEU A 13 -12.95 10.16 -15.61
N TYR A 14 -11.68 10.17 -15.24
CA TYR A 14 -10.87 11.38 -15.06
C TYR A 14 -9.72 11.37 -16.07
N PHE A 15 -9.87 12.14 -17.15
CA PHE A 15 -8.91 12.20 -18.25
C PHE A 15 -7.72 13.09 -17.91
N PHE A 16 -6.51 12.57 -18.08
CA PHE A 16 -5.27 13.25 -17.65
C PHE A 16 -4.22 13.44 -18.74
N ASP A 17 -4.36 12.80 -19.90
CA ASP A 17 -3.47 12.92 -21.05
C ASP A 17 -4.20 12.49 -22.34
N ILE A 18 -3.66 12.86 -23.50
CA ILE A 18 -4.11 12.44 -24.83
C ILE A 18 -2.90 12.07 -25.67
N LEU A 19 -2.94 10.90 -26.29
CA LEU A 19 -1.79 10.35 -27.03
C LEU A 19 -2.01 10.36 -28.54
N TYR A 20 -3.26 10.32 -28.98
CA TYR A 20 -3.64 10.24 -30.38
C TYR A 20 -5.02 10.83 -30.58
N VAL A 21 -5.22 11.59 -31.66
CA VAL A 21 -6.53 12.15 -32.03
C VAL A 21 -6.58 12.41 -33.53
N ASP A 22 -7.69 12.05 -34.19
CA ASP A 22 -7.97 12.39 -35.59
C ASP A 22 -6.84 12.08 -36.60
N GLY A 23 -6.10 11.00 -36.37
CA GLY A 23 -4.98 10.61 -37.25
C GLY A 23 -3.61 11.13 -36.80
N GLU A 24 -3.56 12.00 -35.80
CA GLU A 24 -2.36 12.66 -35.30
C GLU A 24 -1.79 11.95 -34.06
N ASP A 25 -0.51 11.59 -34.12
CA ASP A 25 0.25 11.07 -32.98
C ASP A 25 0.83 12.23 -32.15
N LEU A 26 0.38 12.33 -30.90
CA LEU A 26 0.78 13.37 -29.95
C LEU A 26 1.87 12.88 -28.99
N THR A 27 2.32 11.62 -29.07
CA THR A 27 3.29 11.07 -28.10
C THR A 27 4.63 11.81 -28.10
N THR A 28 5.02 12.40 -29.22
CA THR A 28 6.24 13.21 -29.37
C THR A 28 6.05 14.68 -28.96
N GLN A 29 4.81 15.10 -28.69
CA GLN A 29 4.50 16.46 -28.27
C GLN A 29 4.71 16.64 -26.75
N PRO A 30 5.13 17.83 -26.28
CA PRO A 30 5.25 18.12 -24.86
C PRO A 30 3.91 18.02 -24.12
N LEU A 31 3.92 17.63 -22.84
CA LEU A 31 2.72 17.47 -22.03
C LEU A 31 1.77 18.69 -22.06
N PRO A 32 2.23 19.96 -21.97
CA PRO A 32 1.32 21.10 -22.05
C PRO A 32 0.50 21.15 -23.36
N VAL A 33 1.12 20.78 -24.49
CA VAL A 33 0.45 20.73 -25.80
C VAL A 33 -0.62 19.63 -25.81
N ARG A 34 -0.26 18.43 -25.33
CA ARG A 34 -1.22 17.32 -25.21
C ARG A 34 -2.37 17.68 -24.28
N ARG A 35 -2.08 18.25 -23.12
CA ARG A 35 -3.10 18.63 -22.13
C ARG A 35 -4.09 19.64 -22.70
N LYS A 36 -3.61 20.67 -23.41
CA LYS A 36 -4.48 21.65 -24.06
C LYS A 36 -5.40 20.99 -25.09
N LYS A 37 -4.85 20.08 -25.93
CA LYS A 37 -5.66 19.34 -26.91
C LYS A 37 -6.73 18.47 -26.25
N LEU A 38 -6.40 17.83 -25.13
CA LEU A 38 -7.36 17.06 -24.34
C LEU A 38 -8.51 17.94 -23.81
N GLU A 39 -8.18 19.12 -23.29
CA GLU A 39 -9.15 20.09 -22.77
C GLU A 39 -10.11 20.61 -23.84
N GLU A 40 -9.66 20.71 -25.09
CA GLU A 40 -10.50 21.10 -26.23
C GLU A 40 -11.51 20.02 -26.63
N ILE A 41 -11.24 18.74 -26.33
CA ILE A 41 -12.02 17.59 -26.80
C ILE A 41 -12.96 17.04 -25.72
N VAL A 42 -12.51 17.04 -24.47
CA VAL A 42 -13.28 16.45 -23.37
C VAL A 42 -14.39 17.40 -22.95
N VAL A 43 -15.63 16.99 -23.19
CA VAL A 43 -16.81 17.65 -22.62
C VAL A 43 -17.07 17.06 -21.24
N GLU A 44 -16.89 17.88 -20.20
CA GLU A 44 -17.13 17.44 -18.83
C GLU A 44 -18.63 17.22 -18.54
N GLY A 45 -18.93 16.19 -17.76
CA GLY A 45 -20.25 15.85 -17.28
C GLY A 45 -20.18 15.22 -15.89
N GLU A 46 -21.26 14.57 -15.46
CA GLU A 46 -21.34 13.99 -14.11
C GLU A 46 -20.26 12.93 -13.87
N ARG A 47 -20.01 12.06 -14.86
CA ARG A 47 -19.10 10.90 -14.76
C ARG A 47 -17.90 10.95 -15.71
N MET A 48 -17.72 12.04 -16.46
CA MET A 48 -16.58 12.24 -17.36
C MET A 48 -16.00 13.61 -17.07
N LYS A 49 -14.78 13.67 -16.54
CA LYS A 49 -14.14 14.91 -16.13
C LYS A 49 -12.68 14.91 -16.54
N LEU A 50 -12.07 16.07 -16.61
CA LEU A 50 -10.63 16.19 -16.64
C LEU A 50 -10.09 15.94 -15.23
N SER A 51 -8.90 15.35 -15.12
CA SER A 51 -8.19 15.31 -13.84
C SER A 51 -7.90 16.73 -13.38
N THR A 52 -8.21 17.05 -12.12
CA THR A 52 -7.83 18.32 -11.49
C THR A 52 -6.31 18.49 -11.55
N GLY A 53 -5.84 19.64 -12.02
CA GLY A 53 -4.43 19.95 -12.16
C GLY A 53 -4.19 21.45 -12.15
N ARG A 54 -2.95 21.85 -11.81
CA ARG A 54 -2.49 23.23 -11.86
C ARG A 54 -1.01 23.29 -12.19
N PHE A 55 -0.59 24.38 -12.82
CA PHE A 55 0.82 24.75 -12.86
C PHE A 55 1.27 25.19 -11.48
N VAL A 56 2.48 24.78 -11.11
CA VAL A 56 3.07 25.01 -9.79
C VAL A 56 4.48 25.53 -10.05
N GLU A 57 4.80 26.70 -9.52
CA GLU A 57 6.12 27.32 -9.71
C GLU A 57 7.02 27.13 -8.47
N THR A 58 6.40 26.88 -7.31
CA THR A 58 7.12 26.73 -6.04
C THR A 58 6.79 25.42 -5.32
N PRO A 59 7.73 24.85 -4.54
CA PRO A 59 7.43 23.68 -3.71
C PRO A 59 6.24 23.89 -2.77
N MET A 60 6.10 25.08 -2.20
CA MET A 60 5.02 25.43 -1.27
C MET A 60 3.62 25.31 -1.91
N GLU A 61 3.47 25.78 -3.16
CA GLU A 61 2.23 25.60 -3.93
C GLU A 61 1.93 24.13 -4.21
N GLY A 62 2.96 23.34 -4.53
CA GLY A 62 2.85 21.90 -4.74
C GLY A 62 2.41 21.16 -3.47
N GLU A 63 2.95 21.55 -2.32
CA GLU A 63 2.55 21.00 -1.03
C GLU A 63 1.12 21.34 -0.65
N LYS A 64 0.68 22.57 -0.93
CA LYS A 64 -0.71 22.97 -0.74
C LYS A 64 -1.65 22.14 -1.62
N PHE A 65 -1.28 21.89 -2.89
CA PHE A 65 -2.07 21.03 -3.76
C PHE A 65 -2.13 19.59 -3.34
N PHE A 66 -1.02 19.09 -2.84
CA PHE A 66 -0.99 17.77 -2.27
C PHE A 66 -1.96 17.65 -1.08
N ALA A 67 -1.98 18.63 -0.17
CA ALA A 67 -2.92 18.64 0.95
C ALA A 67 -4.38 18.67 0.48
N GLU A 68 -4.73 19.57 -0.44
CA GLU A 68 -6.08 19.65 -1.03
C GLU A 68 -6.51 18.34 -1.73
N ALA A 69 -5.58 17.68 -2.45
CA ALA A 69 -5.87 16.41 -3.11
C ALA A 69 -6.14 15.28 -2.10
N VAL A 70 -5.38 15.25 -1.01
CA VAL A 70 -5.56 14.28 0.07
C VAL A 70 -6.88 14.51 0.82
N GLU A 71 -7.21 15.77 1.12
CA GLU A 71 -8.49 16.18 1.73
C GLU A 71 -9.68 15.78 0.85
N ALA A 72 -9.53 15.88 -0.48
CA ALA A 72 -10.51 15.39 -1.46
C ALA A 72 -10.55 13.85 -1.61
N GLY A 73 -9.82 13.10 -0.77
CA GLY A 73 -9.82 11.64 -0.77
C GLY A 73 -8.92 10.97 -1.83
N CYS A 74 -8.06 11.73 -2.51
CA CYS A 74 -7.07 11.16 -3.43
C CYS A 74 -5.88 10.55 -2.66
N GLU A 75 -5.19 9.58 -3.27
CA GLU A 75 -3.96 9.00 -2.70
C GLU A 75 -2.80 10.03 -2.60
N GLY A 76 -2.87 11.10 -3.40
CA GLY A 76 -1.87 12.15 -3.51
C GLY A 76 -1.93 12.85 -4.87
N VAL A 77 -0.79 13.34 -5.36
CA VAL A 77 -0.69 14.05 -6.65
C VAL A 77 0.32 13.39 -7.59
N MET A 78 0.10 13.59 -8.89
CA MET A 78 1.08 13.31 -9.94
C MET A 78 1.74 14.63 -10.34
N ILE A 79 3.04 14.75 -10.07
CA ILE A 79 3.88 15.86 -10.51
C ILE A 79 4.39 15.51 -11.90
N LYS A 80 4.11 16.34 -12.90
CA LYS A 80 4.52 16.10 -14.27
C LYS A 80 5.34 17.28 -14.77
N SER A 81 6.52 17.03 -15.33
CA SER A 81 7.32 18.08 -15.96
C SER A 81 6.55 18.72 -17.11
N VAL A 82 6.73 20.02 -17.26
CA VAL A 82 6.16 20.86 -18.32
C VAL A 82 7.22 21.26 -19.34
N ASP A 83 8.43 20.70 -19.24
CA ASP A 83 9.53 20.97 -20.16
C ASP A 83 9.21 20.51 -21.58
N GLU A 84 9.92 21.08 -22.56
CA GLU A 84 9.77 20.70 -23.97
C GLU A 84 10.07 19.21 -24.21
N GLU A 85 10.93 18.60 -23.38
CA GLU A 85 11.24 17.17 -23.46
C GLU A 85 10.22 16.25 -22.75
N SER A 86 9.14 16.81 -22.19
CA SER A 86 8.06 16.07 -21.50
C SER A 86 7.12 15.34 -22.49
N VAL A 87 7.74 14.59 -23.39
CA VAL A 87 7.07 13.70 -24.35
C VAL A 87 6.54 12.45 -23.66
N TYR A 88 5.55 11.79 -24.27
CA TYR A 88 5.01 10.55 -23.73
C TYR A 88 5.92 9.36 -24.07
N ARG A 89 6.65 8.85 -23.06
CA ARG A 89 7.56 7.71 -23.23
C ARG A 89 6.87 6.40 -22.86
N ALA A 90 6.26 5.75 -23.84
CA ALA A 90 5.56 4.48 -23.64
C ALA A 90 6.48 3.40 -23.03
N GLY A 91 6.04 2.77 -21.96
CA GLY A 91 6.77 1.68 -21.28
C GLY A 91 8.01 2.10 -20.49
N ALA A 92 8.38 3.39 -20.50
CA ALA A 92 9.54 3.89 -19.78
C ALA A 92 9.18 4.33 -18.36
N ARG A 93 10.08 4.07 -17.41
CA ARG A 93 10.05 4.68 -16.08
C ARG A 93 11.12 5.76 -16.01
N GLY A 94 10.72 6.99 -15.70
CA GLY A 94 11.64 8.13 -15.62
C GLY A 94 11.13 9.21 -14.68
N TRP A 95 11.80 10.36 -14.70
CA TRP A 95 11.54 11.48 -13.81
C TRP A 95 10.53 12.48 -14.35
N GLN A 96 10.04 12.28 -15.57
CA GLN A 96 9.06 13.16 -16.19
C GLN A 96 7.77 13.19 -15.36
N TRP A 97 7.33 12.04 -14.83
CA TRP A 97 6.17 11.92 -13.95
C TRP A 97 6.57 11.31 -12.61
N ILE A 98 6.31 12.03 -11.53
CA ILE A 98 6.60 11.62 -10.17
C ILE A 98 5.29 11.55 -9.40
N LYS A 99 5.04 10.41 -8.77
CA LYS A 99 3.93 10.26 -7.82
C LYS A 99 4.37 10.76 -6.45
N LEU A 100 3.62 11.70 -5.88
CA LEU A 100 3.75 12.12 -4.50
C LEU A 100 2.48 11.69 -3.76
N LYS A 101 2.60 10.68 -2.90
CA LYS A 101 1.49 10.04 -2.16
C LYS A 101 1.48 10.43 -0.69
N ARG A 102 0.30 10.37 -0.07
CA ARG A 102 0.09 10.46 1.39
C ARG A 102 1.10 9.60 2.13
N ASP A 103 1.31 8.36 1.72
CA ASP A 103 2.24 7.41 2.36
C ASP A 103 3.72 7.85 2.40
N TYR A 104 4.11 8.88 1.63
CA TYR A 104 5.45 9.48 1.74
C TYR A 104 5.54 10.54 2.84
N ARG A 105 4.40 11.03 3.34
CA ARG A 105 4.25 11.97 4.45
C ARG A 105 3.56 11.37 5.69
N SER A 106 2.77 10.33 5.48
CA SER A 106 1.91 9.60 6.42
C SER A 106 2.30 8.13 6.35
N GLU A 107 3.53 7.85 6.77
CA GLU A 107 3.75 6.56 7.41
C GLU A 107 2.84 6.55 8.66
N MET A 108 2.43 5.38 9.14
CA MET A 108 2.11 5.28 10.57
C MET A 108 3.25 5.98 11.31
N ILE A 109 2.92 6.98 12.15
CA ILE A 109 3.95 7.70 12.92
C ILE A 109 4.79 6.70 13.70
N ASP A 110 4.13 5.61 14.13
CA ASP A 110 4.72 4.53 14.89
C ASP A 110 4.86 3.26 14.06
N THR A 111 6.05 2.66 14.13
CA THR A 111 6.31 1.29 13.66
C THR A 111 5.64 0.28 14.57
N VAL A 112 5.30 -0.88 14.04
CA VAL A 112 4.78 -2.02 14.81
C VAL A 112 5.75 -3.18 14.77
N ASP A 113 5.84 -3.91 15.87
CA ASP A 113 6.68 -5.11 15.97
C ASP A 113 5.81 -6.34 15.72
N LEU A 114 6.05 -7.07 14.64
CA LEU A 114 5.20 -8.17 14.21
C LEU A 114 5.96 -9.50 14.15
N VAL A 115 5.25 -10.58 14.46
CA VAL A 115 5.80 -11.94 14.45
C VAL A 115 5.65 -12.56 13.07
N VAL A 116 6.72 -13.16 12.55
CA VAL A 116 6.67 -13.97 11.33
C VAL A 116 6.00 -15.31 11.63
N VAL A 117 4.89 -15.59 10.96
CA VAL A 117 4.12 -16.85 11.14
C VAL A 117 4.03 -17.68 9.86
N GLY A 118 4.46 -17.12 8.73
CA GLY A 118 4.45 -17.82 7.45
C GLY A 118 5.31 -17.10 6.40
N ALA A 119 5.58 -17.79 5.29
CA ALA A 119 6.31 -17.24 4.16
C ALA A 119 5.71 -17.69 2.82
N PHE A 120 5.86 -16.84 1.81
CA PHE A 120 5.47 -17.11 0.43
C PHE A 120 6.71 -17.23 -0.45
N HIS A 121 6.72 -18.14 -1.41
CA HIS A 121 7.85 -18.32 -2.32
C HIS A 121 8.07 -17.10 -3.22
N GLY A 122 9.33 -16.71 -3.36
CA GLY A 122 9.74 -15.68 -4.28
C GLY A 122 9.60 -16.12 -5.74
N ARG A 123 9.24 -15.18 -6.60
CA ARG A 123 9.19 -15.37 -8.06
C ARG A 123 10.28 -14.53 -8.74
N GLY A 124 10.68 -14.92 -9.95
CA GLY A 124 11.68 -14.18 -10.75
C GLY A 124 13.01 -14.04 -10.01
N ARG A 125 13.46 -12.79 -9.79
CA ARG A 125 14.74 -12.48 -9.10
C ARG A 125 14.84 -13.01 -7.66
N ARG A 126 13.72 -13.35 -7.02
CA ARG A 126 13.68 -13.94 -5.66
C ARG A 126 13.46 -15.46 -5.65
N LYS A 127 13.59 -16.14 -6.78
CA LYS A 127 13.45 -17.61 -6.83
C LYS A 127 14.44 -18.28 -5.88
N GLY A 128 13.95 -19.22 -5.06
CA GLY A 128 14.75 -19.90 -4.03
C GLY A 128 14.84 -19.16 -2.69
N ARG A 129 14.23 -17.97 -2.58
CA ARG A 129 14.09 -17.19 -1.34
C ARG A 129 12.60 -16.94 -1.06
N PHE A 130 12.26 -16.37 0.10
CA PHE A 130 10.88 -15.88 0.29
C PHE A 130 10.62 -14.64 -0.58
N GLY A 131 9.40 -14.54 -1.10
CA GLY A 131 8.88 -13.37 -1.80
C GLY A 131 8.22 -12.39 -0.85
N ALA A 132 7.55 -12.91 0.17
CA ALA A 132 6.89 -12.15 1.22
C ALA A 132 6.76 -12.98 2.51
N LEU A 133 6.60 -12.31 3.64
CA LEU A 133 6.33 -12.92 4.95
C LEU A 133 4.90 -12.60 5.39
N LEU A 134 4.25 -13.58 6.02
CA LEU A 134 2.97 -13.42 6.71
C LEU A 134 3.25 -13.00 8.15
N MET A 135 2.74 -11.83 8.53
CA MET A 135 3.04 -11.18 9.79
C MET A 135 1.81 -11.17 10.69
N ALA A 136 2.02 -11.33 12.00
CA ALA A 136 0.97 -11.39 13.00
C ALA A 136 1.26 -10.48 14.20
N VAL A 137 0.19 -9.99 14.82
CA VAL A 137 0.18 -9.38 16.16
C VAL A 137 -0.01 -10.44 17.22
N TYR A 138 0.26 -10.11 18.47
CA TYR A 138 -0.05 -10.98 19.61
C TYR A 138 -1.36 -10.58 20.29
N ASN A 139 -2.27 -11.52 20.52
CA ASN A 139 -3.45 -11.32 21.35
C ASN A 139 -3.18 -11.96 22.74
N PRO A 140 -2.99 -11.16 23.80
CA PRO A 140 -2.66 -11.68 25.12
C PRO A 140 -3.83 -12.36 25.84
N GLU A 141 -5.09 -12.06 25.48
CA GLU A 141 -6.27 -12.65 26.12
C GLU A 141 -6.48 -14.12 25.68
N LYS A 142 -6.20 -14.39 24.40
CA LYS A 142 -6.36 -15.73 23.79
C LYS A 142 -5.04 -16.50 23.70
N ASP A 143 -3.91 -15.85 23.97
CA ASP A 143 -2.57 -16.41 23.80
C ASP A 143 -2.28 -16.90 22.37
N VAL A 144 -2.67 -16.09 21.38
CA VAL A 144 -2.53 -16.42 19.94
C VAL A 144 -1.93 -15.28 19.14
N PHE A 145 -1.35 -15.61 17.99
CA PHE A 145 -0.84 -14.71 16.98
C PHE A 145 -1.85 -14.57 15.85
N GLN A 146 -2.36 -13.36 15.64
CA GLN A 146 -3.37 -13.07 14.64
C GLN A 146 -2.75 -12.34 13.45
N THR A 147 -2.92 -12.87 12.24
CA THR A 147 -2.35 -12.26 11.03
C THR A 147 -2.89 -10.84 10.82
N VAL A 148 -2.01 -9.93 10.43
CA VAL A 148 -2.34 -8.51 10.20
C VAL A 148 -1.82 -7.98 8.85
N CYS A 149 -0.77 -8.57 8.29
CA CYS A 149 -0.30 -8.15 6.97
C CYS A 149 0.58 -9.20 6.27
N LYS A 150 0.77 -8.99 4.96
CA LYS A 150 1.77 -9.68 4.14
C LYS A 150 2.82 -8.67 3.67
N VAL A 151 4.07 -8.85 4.08
CA VAL A 151 5.16 -7.92 3.77
C VAL A 151 6.12 -8.50 2.74
N GLY A 152 6.29 -7.81 1.60
CA GLY A 152 7.23 -8.19 0.53
C GLY A 152 8.26 -7.11 0.19
N SER A 153 8.15 -5.92 0.78
CA SER A 153 9.00 -4.76 0.54
C SER A 153 9.79 -4.35 1.78
N GLY A 154 10.87 -3.59 1.58
CA GLY A 154 11.76 -3.11 2.67
C GLY A 154 12.99 -3.98 2.91
N PHE A 155 13.05 -5.17 2.32
CA PHE A 155 14.21 -6.07 2.43
C PHE A 155 15.31 -5.70 1.43
N LYS A 156 16.51 -5.42 1.94
CA LYS A 156 17.74 -5.37 1.14
C LYS A 156 18.17 -6.81 0.77
N ASP A 157 19.08 -6.95 -0.18
CA ASP A 157 19.51 -8.28 -0.62
C ASP A 157 20.15 -9.11 0.50
N VAL A 158 20.89 -8.45 1.41
CA VAL A 158 21.45 -9.09 2.61
C VAL A 158 20.38 -9.54 3.60
N ASP A 159 19.32 -8.74 3.76
CA ASP A 159 18.19 -9.10 4.63
C ASP A 159 17.45 -10.32 4.06
N LEU A 160 17.25 -10.34 2.73
CA LEU A 160 16.59 -11.46 2.06
C LEU A 160 17.36 -12.76 2.26
N GLU A 161 18.69 -12.73 2.17
CA GLU A 161 19.52 -13.92 2.37
C GLU A 161 19.47 -14.40 3.83
N THR A 162 19.79 -13.51 4.77
CA THR A 162 19.83 -13.85 6.20
C THR A 162 18.48 -14.27 6.77
N LEU A 163 17.39 -13.57 6.41
CA LEU A 163 16.05 -13.92 6.87
C LEU A 163 15.53 -15.18 6.18
N THR A 164 15.93 -15.47 4.94
CA THR A 164 15.54 -16.74 4.29
C THR A 164 16.11 -17.93 5.06
N GLU A 165 17.38 -17.84 5.49
CA GLU A 165 17.99 -18.88 6.31
C GLU A 165 17.26 -19.04 7.66
N ARG A 166 16.96 -17.93 8.35
CA ARG A 166 16.22 -17.98 9.63
C ARG A 166 14.83 -18.59 9.46
N VAL A 167 14.08 -18.17 8.46
CA VAL A 167 12.75 -18.69 8.15
C VAL A 167 12.78 -20.18 7.82
N ASN A 168 13.76 -20.63 7.01
CA ASN A 168 13.90 -22.03 6.66
C ASN A 168 14.20 -22.93 7.89
N ARG A 169 14.97 -22.43 8.85
CA ARG A 169 15.24 -23.15 10.12
C ARG A 169 14.01 -23.25 11.02
N LEU A 170 13.07 -22.32 10.88
CA LEU A 170 11.84 -22.23 11.65
C LEU A 170 10.63 -22.81 10.93
N ARG A 171 10.84 -23.50 9.81
CA ARG A 171 9.75 -24.09 9.01
C ARG A 171 8.98 -25.12 9.82
N LEU A 172 7.66 -25.09 9.68
CA LEU A 172 6.72 -26.08 10.18
C LEU A 172 6.01 -26.79 9.02
N ASP A 173 5.61 -28.03 9.26
CA ASP A 173 4.84 -28.83 8.30
C ASP A 173 3.37 -28.41 8.24
N ALA A 174 2.87 -27.76 9.30
CA ALA A 174 1.49 -27.28 9.41
C ALA A 174 1.43 -26.00 10.24
N LYS A 175 0.26 -25.33 10.21
CA LYS A 175 -0.02 -24.14 10.99
C LYS A 175 0.22 -24.39 12.49
N HIS A 176 0.97 -23.50 13.14
CA HIS A 176 1.19 -23.56 14.58
C HIS A 176 -0.13 -23.37 15.35
N PRO A 177 -0.40 -24.09 16.46
CA PRO A 177 -1.67 -24.00 17.20
C PRO A 177 -1.98 -22.59 17.72
N ARG A 178 -0.95 -21.83 18.10
CA ARG A 178 -1.08 -20.42 18.51
C ARG A 178 -1.22 -19.44 17.33
N VAL A 179 -1.41 -19.87 16.09
CA VAL A 179 -1.55 -18.96 14.93
C VAL A 179 -2.96 -19.00 14.37
N GLU A 180 -3.63 -17.85 14.39
CA GLU A 180 -4.92 -17.62 13.76
C GLU A 180 -4.72 -16.91 12.41
N ALA A 181 -5.10 -17.58 11.33
CA ALA A 181 -4.92 -17.08 9.97
C ALA A 181 -6.04 -17.61 9.07
N LEU A 182 -6.55 -16.75 8.17
CA LEU A 182 -7.39 -17.14 7.04
C LEU A 182 -6.56 -17.33 5.75
N MET A 183 -5.44 -16.62 5.66
CA MET A 183 -4.51 -16.70 4.53
C MET A 183 -3.55 -17.88 4.71
N GLU A 184 -3.48 -18.76 3.73
CA GLU A 184 -2.54 -19.90 3.70
C GLU A 184 -1.21 -19.45 3.05
N PRO A 185 -0.07 -19.48 3.78
CA PRO A 185 1.25 -19.28 3.21
C PRO A 185 1.74 -20.54 2.49
N ASP A 186 2.80 -20.41 1.68
CA ASP A 186 3.46 -21.58 1.08
C ASP A 186 4.24 -22.40 2.12
N VAL A 187 4.68 -21.73 3.20
CA VAL A 187 5.48 -22.29 4.29
C VAL A 187 4.97 -21.72 5.61
N TRP A 188 4.56 -22.59 6.55
CA TRP A 188 4.29 -22.19 7.93
C TRP A 188 5.59 -22.03 8.71
N VAL A 189 5.63 -21.05 9.61
CA VAL A 189 6.85 -20.68 10.35
C VAL A 189 6.55 -20.65 11.85
N GLN A 190 7.46 -21.20 12.65
CA GLN A 190 7.41 -21.11 14.10
C GLN A 190 7.41 -19.64 14.54
N PRO A 191 6.40 -19.19 15.32
CA PRO A 191 6.34 -17.81 15.81
C PRO A 191 7.46 -17.55 16.82
N SER A 192 8.63 -17.14 16.34
CA SER A 192 9.80 -16.81 17.16
C SER A 192 10.61 -15.61 16.65
N LEU A 193 10.32 -15.15 15.43
CA LEU A 193 11.04 -14.08 14.76
C LEU A 193 10.17 -12.81 14.73
N VAL A 194 10.64 -11.74 15.36
CA VAL A 194 9.94 -10.45 15.43
C VAL A 194 10.66 -9.44 14.53
N LEU A 195 9.90 -8.76 13.68
CA LEU A 195 10.38 -7.74 12.76
C LEU A 195 9.66 -6.42 13.01
N GLU A 196 10.41 -5.32 12.94
CA GLU A 196 9.83 -3.98 12.95
C GLU A 196 9.29 -3.66 11.54
N ILE A 197 8.00 -3.36 11.48
CA ILE A 197 7.24 -3.11 10.25
C ILE A 197 6.63 -1.72 10.32
N ILE A 198 6.68 -1.00 9.20
CA ILE A 198 5.97 0.26 9.02
C ILE A 198 4.94 0.11 7.90
N GLY A 199 3.84 0.86 7.97
CA GLY A 199 2.79 0.87 6.95
C GLY A 199 2.29 2.29 6.73
N ALA A 200 1.37 2.44 5.78
CA ALA A 200 0.72 3.72 5.51
C ALA A 200 -0.44 4.00 6.49
N GLU A 201 -1.30 3.00 6.69
CA GLU A 201 -2.49 3.09 7.53
C GLU A 201 -2.96 1.70 7.98
N VAL A 202 -3.88 1.67 8.95
CA VAL A 202 -4.61 0.45 9.34
C VAL A 202 -5.97 0.50 8.65
N THR A 203 -6.38 -0.60 8.02
CA THR A 203 -7.64 -0.69 7.28
C THR A 203 -8.45 -1.91 7.69
N LEU A 204 -9.75 -1.91 7.36
CA LEU A 204 -10.56 -3.11 7.44
C LEU A 204 -10.04 -4.15 6.44
N SER A 205 -9.87 -5.38 6.89
CA SER A 205 -9.35 -6.49 6.10
C SER A 205 -10.28 -7.69 6.14
N PRO A 206 -10.72 -8.22 4.98
CA PRO A 206 -11.50 -9.46 4.93
C PRO A 206 -10.63 -10.73 5.02
N VAL A 207 -9.30 -10.61 5.04
CA VAL A 207 -8.37 -11.74 4.95
C VAL A 207 -7.40 -11.86 6.13
N HIS A 208 -7.40 -10.88 7.03
CA HIS A 208 -6.53 -10.83 8.20
C HIS A 208 -7.38 -10.91 9.47
N THR A 209 -6.89 -11.68 10.45
CA THR A 209 -7.60 -12.10 11.66
C THR A 209 -7.40 -11.18 12.85
N CYS A 210 -6.45 -10.24 12.77
CA CYS A 210 -6.23 -9.22 13.79
C CYS A 210 -7.55 -8.49 14.10
N ALA A 211 -7.98 -8.51 15.37
CA ALA A 211 -9.21 -7.84 15.82
C ALA A 211 -10.46 -8.22 14.99
N TRP A 212 -10.56 -9.49 14.58
CA TRP A 212 -11.71 -10.00 13.83
C TRP A 212 -13.03 -9.76 14.56
N ASP A 213 -14.03 -9.25 13.83
CA ASP A 213 -15.36 -8.87 14.34
C ASP A 213 -15.38 -7.77 15.41
N VAL A 214 -14.24 -7.16 15.76
CA VAL A 214 -14.17 -6.12 16.81
C VAL A 214 -14.63 -4.76 16.30
N VAL A 215 -14.21 -4.38 15.08
CA VAL A 215 -14.56 -3.08 14.48
C VAL A 215 -15.77 -3.19 13.55
N LYS A 216 -15.83 -4.25 12.74
CA LYS A 216 -16.92 -4.53 11.82
C LYS A 216 -17.09 -6.04 11.67
N GLN A 217 -18.34 -6.51 11.79
CA GLN A 217 -18.66 -7.92 11.61
C GLN A 217 -18.26 -8.42 10.21
N GLY A 218 -17.58 -9.57 10.15
CA GLY A 218 -17.03 -10.20 8.95
C GLY A 218 -15.66 -9.67 8.52
N TYR A 219 -15.02 -8.81 9.32
CA TYR A 219 -13.73 -8.19 9.00
C TYR A 219 -12.80 -8.17 10.21
N GLY A 220 -11.50 -8.31 9.95
CA GLY A 220 -10.45 -7.92 10.88
C GLY A 220 -9.79 -6.61 10.43
N LEU A 221 -8.59 -6.36 10.94
CA LEU A 221 -7.75 -5.22 10.58
C LEU A 221 -6.50 -5.68 9.82
N GLY A 222 -6.00 -4.82 8.95
CA GLY A 222 -4.75 -5.05 8.25
C GLY A 222 -3.93 -3.78 8.07
N ILE A 223 -2.62 -3.95 7.89
CA ILE A 223 -1.70 -2.84 7.63
C ILE A 223 -1.54 -2.66 6.12
N ARG A 224 -1.84 -1.46 5.63
CA ARG A 224 -1.71 -1.11 4.22
C ARG A 224 -0.26 -0.73 3.89
N PHE A 225 0.22 -1.21 2.75
CA PHE A 225 1.58 -0.98 2.25
C PHE A 225 2.69 -1.29 3.27
N PRO A 226 2.67 -2.48 3.91
CA PRO A 226 3.66 -2.82 4.92
C PRO A 226 5.07 -2.90 4.30
N ARG A 227 6.05 -2.38 5.01
CA ARG A 227 7.48 -2.40 4.67
C ARG A 227 8.27 -2.82 5.90
N PHE A 228 9.21 -3.72 5.71
CA PHE A 228 10.23 -4.00 6.71
C PHE A 228 11.16 -2.79 6.84
N THR A 229 11.44 -2.36 8.07
CA THR A 229 12.30 -1.17 8.31
C THR A 229 13.79 -1.47 8.15
N GLY A 230 14.17 -2.75 8.11
CA GLY A 230 15.56 -3.20 8.19
C GLY A 230 15.94 -3.67 9.60
N ARG A 231 15.04 -3.55 10.59
CA ARG A 231 15.33 -3.90 11.98
C ARG A 231 14.66 -5.20 12.40
N VAL A 232 15.47 -6.23 12.63
CA VAL A 232 15.06 -7.45 13.33
C VAL A 232 15.06 -7.18 14.83
N ARG A 233 13.99 -7.53 15.53
CA ARG A 233 13.82 -7.29 16.96
C ARG A 233 14.27 -8.50 17.77
N ASP A 234 15.56 -8.80 17.70
CA ASP A 234 16.17 -9.88 18.51
C ASP A 234 16.14 -9.57 20.02
N ASP A 235 15.82 -8.32 20.38
CA ASP A 235 15.57 -7.85 21.75
C ASP A 235 14.15 -8.15 22.26
N LYS A 236 13.25 -8.65 21.42
CA LYS A 236 11.85 -8.95 21.77
C LYS A 236 11.51 -10.43 21.63
N LYS A 237 10.71 -10.94 22.57
CA LYS A 237 10.02 -12.22 22.40
C LYS A 237 8.77 -12.04 21.53
N PRO A 238 8.22 -13.12 20.94
CA PRO A 238 6.96 -13.06 20.19
C PRO A 238 5.80 -12.46 21.00
N GLU A 239 5.74 -12.74 22.30
CA GLU A 239 4.73 -12.21 23.21
C GLU A 239 4.91 -10.71 23.53
N ASP A 240 6.06 -10.12 23.20
CA ASP A 240 6.34 -8.68 23.32
C ASP A 240 6.02 -7.92 22.01
N ALA A 241 5.48 -8.61 21.00
CA ALA A 241 5.02 -8.02 19.75
C ALA A 241 3.84 -7.06 19.98
N THR A 242 3.62 -6.17 19.01
CA THR A 242 2.45 -5.31 19.00
C THR A 242 1.18 -6.15 19.09
N THR A 243 0.24 -5.68 19.90
CA THR A 243 -1.02 -6.35 20.22
C THR A 243 -2.13 -5.96 19.27
N ASP A 244 -3.15 -6.80 19.17
CA ASP A 244 -4.37 -6.49 18.41
C ASP A 244 -5.11 -5.25 18.95
N SER A 245 -5.11 -5.07 20.27
CA SER A 245 -5.66 -3.87 20.92
C SER A 245 -4.93 -2.59 20.50
N GLU A 246 -3.59 -2.60 20.45
CA GLU A 246 -2.80 -1.47 19.94
C GLU A 246 -3.15 -1.17 18.47
N ILE A 247 -3.33 -2.18 17.62
CA ILE A 247 -3.76 -1.97 16.22
C ILE A 247 -5.17 -1.35 16.13
N VAL A 248 -6.10 -1.75 17.00
CA VAL A 248 -7.44 -1.14 17.09
C VAL A 248 -7.35 0.33 17.50
N GLU A 249 -6.47 0.67 18.45
CA GLU A 249 -6.24 2.06 18.87
C GLU A 249 -5.65 2.90 17.74
N MET A 250 -4.68 2.37 16.99
CA MET A 250 -4.11 3.01 15.80
C MET A 250 -5.20 3.31 14.76
N TYR A 251 -6.06 2.32 14.48
CA TYR A 251 -7.19 2.47 13.55
C TYR A 251 -8.18 3.57 13.99
N ARG A 252 -8.61 3.55 15.26
CA ARG A 252 -9.54 4.56 15.80
C ARG A 252 -8.93 5.95 15.81
N SER A 253 -7.64 6.06 16.09
CA SER A 253 -6.92 7.34 16.09
C SER A 253 -6.80 7.94 14.69
N GLN A 254 -6.69 7.11 13.65
CA GLN A 254 -6.73 7.56 12.26
C GLN A 254 -8.08 8.20 11.91
N LEU A 255 -9.19 7.57 12.30
CA LEU A 255 -10.53 8.11 12.06
C LEU A 255 -10.75 9.47 12.73
N LYS A 256 -10.31 9.63 13.99
CA LYS A 256 -10.40 10.91 14.72
C LYS A 256 -9.64 12.05 14.04
N LYS A 257 -8.52 11.77 13.39
CA LYS A 257 -7.78 12.78 12.63
C LYS A 257 -8.53 13.19 11.37
N VAL A 258 -9.15 12.23 10.67
CA VAL A 258 -9.96 12.51 9.48
C VAL A 258 -11.22 13.33 9.81
N GLU A 259 -11.79 13.19 11.00
CA GLU A 259 -12.94 14.00 11.44
C GLU A 259 -12.57 15.41 11.94
N ALA A 260 -11.31 15.64 12.33
CA ALA A 260 -10.83 16.90 12.87
C ALA A 260 -10.15 17.81 11.83
N GLU A 261 -9.83 17.26 10.66
CA GLU A 261 -9.37 17.96 9.45
C GLU A 261 -10.57 18.33 8.57
#